data_AF-A0A0D2JE04-F1
#
_entry.id   AF-A0A0D2JE04-F1
#
_cell.length_a   1.000
_cell.length_b   1.000
_cell.length_c   1.000
_cell.angle_alpha   90.00
_cell.angle_beta   90.00
_cell.angle_gamma   90.00
#
_symmetry.space_group_name_H-M   'P 1'
#
loop_
_entity.id
_entity.type
_entity.pdbx_description
1 polymer ?
#
loop_
_entity_poly.entity_id
_entity_poly.type
_entity_poly.pdbx_seq_one_letter_code
_entity_poly.pdbx_strand_id
1 'polypeptide(L)'
;MRLDPQGIGGEGAAWPGAGSVVPRLRALDVPVRAVVLPLLDQEAAAQLHGAAVARLGALLGEGSVWWQDPALYHATVFHASTQGAPVAASAAEVAAEAAAVARAAGGTCPVRAVLERVVATANGVLVACWQVQSGSGEPEELRARLRAALPRAPPPGAQAVRDPSVLHTTIARLLAPPRRPSARGSGGGGLGRPGAEVAAAVLGPEVARAAAEMTQELCGLSAVFDELWWALGWDRDAGGGQTFRVKG
;
A
#
# COMPACT_ATOMS: atom_id res chain seq x y z
N MET A 1 26.42 -5.61 -9.40
CA MET A 1 25.39 -6.58 -9.84
C MET A 1 24.18 -5.75 -10.25
N ARG A 2 23.96 -5.57 -11.56
CA ARG A 2 22.85 -4.77 -12.11
C ARG A 2 21.55 -5.52 -11.85
N LEU A 3 20.64 -4.94 -11.08
CA LEU A 3 19.27 -5.40 -11.03
C LEU A 3 18.52 -4.68 -12.15
N ASP A 4 17.83 -5.46 -12.99
CA ASP A 4 17.01 -4.97 -14.09
C ASP A 4 15.97 -3.96 -13.58
N PRO A 5 15.73 -2.86 -14.32
CA PRO A 5 14.64 -1.95 -14.03
C PRO A 5 13.33 -2.63 -14.43
N GLN A 6 12.78 -3.47 -13.54
CA GLN A 6 11.37 -3.82 -13.63
C GLN A 6 10.59 -2.56 -13.27
N GLY A 7 10.26 -1.80 -14.31
CA GLY A 7 9.43 -0.61 -14.21
C GLY A 7 8.16 -0.93 -13.45
N ILE A 8 7.67 0.08 -12.71
CA ILE A 8 6.33 0.12 -12.12
C ILE A 8 5.29 0.34 -13.24
N GLY A 9 5.40 -0.48 -14.28
CA GLY A 9 4.73 -0.39 -15.57
C GLY A 9 4.62 -1.78 -16.16
N GLY A 10 4.09 -2.73 -15.38
CA GLY A 10 3.54 -3.95 -15.94
C GLY A 10 2.29 -3.59 -16.72
N GLU A 11 2.32 -3.77 -18.04
CA GLU A 11 1.12 -3.90 -18.85
C GLU A 11 0.15 -4.85 -18.16
N GLY A 12 -1.13 -4.48 -18.18
CA GLY A 12 -2.17 -5.04 -17.33
C GLY A 12 -2.12 -6.56 -17.21
N ALA A 13 -1.85 -7.04 -16.00
CA ALA A 13 -2.38 -8.32 -15.57
C ALA A 13 -3.90 -8.16 -15.45
N ALA A 14 -4.60 -8.42 -16.55
CA ALA A 14 -6.03 -8.65 -16.52
C ALA A 14 -6.29 -9.85 -15.61
N TRP A 15 -6.81 -9.59 -14.42
CA TRP A 15 -7.23 -10.64 -13.50
C TRP A 15 -8.44 -11.36 -14.12
N PRO A 16 -8.46 -12.70 -14.22
CA PRO A 16 -9.57 -13.40 -14.84
C PRO A 16 -10.78 -13.41 -13.90
N GLY A 17 -11.67 -12.42 -14.07
CA GLY A 17 -12.98 -12.26 -13.46
C GLY A 17 -13.69 -11.07 -14.11
N ALA A 18 -14.83 -11.30 -14.76
CA ALA A 18 -15.47 -10.40 -15.72
C ALA A 18 -16.20 -9.21 -15.08
N GLY A 19 -15.39 -8.22 -14.69
CA GLY A 19 -15.76 -6.88 -14.24
C GLY A 19 -14.49 -6.12 -13.87
N SER A 20 -13.58 -6.01 -14.84
CA SER A 20 -12.21 -5.53 -14.62
C SER A 20 -12.16 -4.05 -14.27
N VAL A 21 -11.67 -3.72 -13.09
CA VAL A 21 -11.28 -2.35 -12.74
C VAL A 21 -9.99 -2.02 -13.49
N VAL A 22 -10.04 -1.01 -14.36
CA VAL A 22 -8.86 -0.55 -15.10
C VAL A 22 -8.34 0.74 -14.47
N PRO A 23 -7.08 0.78 -13.98
CA PRO A 23 -6.52 1.99 -13.42
C PRO A 23 -6.38 3.07 -14.51
N ARG A 24 -6.90 4.27 -14.23
CA ARG A 24 -6.64 5.44 -15.07
C ARG A 24 -5.39 6.15 -14.56
N LEU A 25 -4.24 5.71 -15.06
CA LEU A 25 -2.95 6.31 -14.70
C LEU A 25 -2.91 7.77 -15.18
N ARG A 26 -2.51 8.66 -14.28
CA ARG A 26 -2.22 10.05 -14.59
C ARG A 26 -0.79 10.33 -14.20
N ALA A 27 -0.04 10.86 -15.16
CA ALA A 27 1.28 11.36 -14.89
C ALA A 27 1.22 12.52 -13.90
N LEU A 28 2.15 12.54 -12.95
CA LEU A 28 2.32 13.68 -12.07
C LEU A 28 3.38 14.60 -12.66
N ASP A 29 3.14 15.92 -12.61
CA ASP A 29 4.16 16.91 -13.00
C ASP A 29 5.37 16.88 -12.05
N VAL A 30 5.15 16.47 -10.80
CA VAL A 30 6.21 16.21 -9.83
C VAL A 30 6.05 14.79 -9.27
N PRO A 31 7.03 13.91 -9.48
CA PRO A 31 6.96 12.54 -8.98
C PRO A 31 6.88 12.50 -7.44
N VAL A 32 6.06 11.59 -6.93
CA VAL A 32 6.09 11.18 -5.53
C VAL A 32 7.39 10.41 -5.30
N ARG A 33 8.07 10.67 -4.18
CA ARG A 33 9.28 9.96 -3.80
C ARG A 33 9.19 9.54 -2.36
N ALA A 34 9.38 8.26 -2.09
CA ALA A 34 9.10 7.66 -0.80
C ALA A 34 10.14 6.62 -0.42
N VAL A 35 10.32 6.48 0.89
CA VAL A 35 11.05 5.38 1.52
C VAL A 35 10.02 4.39 2.01
N VAL A 36 10.15 3.13 1.57
CA VAL A 36 9.19 2.07 1.88
C VAL A 36 9.90 0.83 2.44
N LEU A 37 9.19 0.11 3.29
CA LEU A 37 9.54 -1.22 3.79
C LEU A 37 8.67 -2.23 3.02
N PRO A 38 9.18 -2.92 1.99
CA PRO A 38 8.41 -3.95 1.31
C PRO A 38 8.10 -5.11 2.28
N LEU A 39 6.90 -5.68 2.16
CA LEU A 39 6.53 -6.92 2.83
C LEU A 39 6.96 -8.09 1.93
N LEU A 40 8.21 -8.53 2.09
CA LEU A 40 8.77 -9.61 1.27
C LEU A 40 8.38 -11.00 1.77
N ASP A 41 7.86 -11.10 3.00
CA ASP A 41 7.22 -12.30 3.53
C ASP A 41 5.95 -12.62 2.73
N GLN A 42 6.11 -13.46 1.71
CA GLN A 42 5.02 -13.82 0.79
C GLN A 42 3.93 -14.64 1.46
N GLU A 43 4.25 -15.37 2.53
CA GLU A 43 3.27 -16.13 3.28
C GLU A 43 2.36 -15.18 4.06
N ALA A 44 2.94 -14.21 4.77
CA ALA A 44 2.16 -13.18 5.46
C ALA A 44 1.34 -12.33 4.49
N ALA A 45 1.93 -11.95 3.34
CA ALA A 45 1.23 -11.20 2.30
C ALA A 45 0.04 -11.99 1.72
N ALA A 46 0.22 -13.29 1.45
CA ALA A 46 -0.84 -14.16 0.95
C ALA A 46 -1.97 -14.37 1.97
N GLN A 47 -1.65 -14.53 3.26
CA GLN A 47 -2.65 -14.64 4.33
C GLN A 47 -3.50 -13.36 4.44
N LEU A 48 -2.86 -12.19 4.42
CA LEU A 48 -3.56 -10.90 4.41
C LEU A 48 -4.51 -10.76 3.23
N HIS A 49 -4.02 -11.09 2.03
CA HIS A 49 -4.80 -10.99 0.81
C HIS A 49 -5.98 -11.98 0.80
N GLY A 50 -5.73 -13.24 1.17
CA GLY A 50 -6.75 -14.28 1.22
C GLY A 50 -7.88 -13.93 2.16
N ALA A 51 -7.56 -13.48 3.38
CA ALA A 51 -8.56 -13.02 4.34
C ALA A 51 -9.36 -11.82 3.79
N ALA A 52 -8.69 -10.85 3.16
CA ALA A 52 -9.37 -9.69 2.59
C ALA A 52 -10.35 -10.07 1.48
N VAL A 53 -9.93 -10.94 0.55
CA VAL A 53 -10.77 -11.43 -0.54
C VAL A 53 -11.94 -12.24 0.01
N ALA A 54 -11.72 -13.11 0.99
CA ALA A 54 -12.78 -13.92 1.59
C ALA A 54 -13.86 -13.05 2.27
N ARG A 55 -13.43 -12.03 3.04
CA ARG A 55 -14.34 -11.21 3.85
C ARG A 55 -15.03 -10.11 3.04
N LEU A 56 -14.25 -9.35 2.26
CA LEU A 56 -14.80 -8.25 1.47
C LEU A 56 -15.39 -8.71 0.13
N GLY A 57 -14.85 -9.75 -0.50
CA GLY A 57 -15.39 -10.27 -1.76
C GLY A 57 -16.76 -10.93 -1.58
N ALA A 58 -17.06 -11.50 -0.41
CA ALA A 58 -18.39 -11.99 -0.08
C ALA A 58 -19.39 -10.84 0.17
N LEU A 59 -18.90 -9.69 0.64
CA LEU A 59 -19.70 -8.53 0.99
C LEU A 59 -19.99 -7.61 -0.20
N LEU A 60 -19.01 -7.48 -1.10
CA LEU A 60 -18.98 -6.47 -2.15
C LEU A 60 -19.02 -7.13 -3.52
N GLY A 61 -19.85 -6.57 -4.39
CA GLY A 61 -19.99 -7.01 -5.77
C GLY A 61 -18.76 -6.68 -6.60
N GLU A 62 -18.66 -7.34 -7.74
CA GLU A 62 -17.58 -7.16 -8.71
C GLU A 62 -17.37 -5.68 -9.08
N GLY A 63 -16.10 -5.29 -9.25
CA GLY A 63 -15.71 -3.91 -9.55
C GLY A 63 -15.82 -2.92 -8.37
N SER A 64 -16.17 -3.37 -7.16
CA SER A 64 -16.29 -2.49 -5.98
C SER A 64 -15.01 -2.38 -5.16
N VAL A 65 -14.01 -3.22 -5.42
CA VAL A 65 -12.75 -3.27 -4.68
C VAL A 65 -11.58 -3.29 -5.64
N TRP A 66 -10.63 -2.40 -5.41
CA TRP A 66 -9.29 -2.48 -5.95
C TRP A 66 -8.41 -3.25 -4.97
N TRP A 67 -8.02 -4.46 -5.35
CA TRP A 67 -7.10 -5.29 -4.57
C TRP A 67 -5.67 -4.83 -4.85
N GLN A 68 -4.91 -4.52 -3.80
CA GLN A 68 -3.48 -4.29 -3.96
C GLN A 68 -2.81 -5.64 -4.22
N ASP A 69 -1.88 -5.67 -5.18
CA ASP A 69 -1.05 -6.85 -5.45
C ASP A 69 -0.22 -7.20 -4.19
N PRO A 70 -0.35 -8.42 -3.64
CA PRO A 70 0.41 -8.86 -2.47
C PRO A 70 1.92 -8.79 -2.66
N ALA A 71 2.43 -8.98 -3.88
CA ALA A 71 3.85 -8.86 -4.18
C ALA A 71 4.37 -7.41 -4.06
N LEU A 72 3.46 -6.44 -4.04
CA LEU A 72 3.75 -5.02 -3.91
C LEU A 72 3.35 -4.45 -2.55
N TYR A 73 2.96 -5.30 -1.59
CA TYR A 73 2.67 -4.87 -0.22
C TYR A 73 3.90 -4.21 0.39
N HIS A 74 3.69 -3.04 0.99
CA HIS A 74 4.73 -2.29 1.66
C HIS A 74 4.13 -1.41 2.74
N ALA A 75 4.98 -1.02 3.68
CA ALA A 75 4.70 0.06 4.61
C ALA A 75 5.52 1.29 4.24
N THR A 76 4.86 2.44 4.11
CA THR A 76 5.58 3.68 3.81
C THR A 76 6.17 4.26 5.09
N VAL A 77 7.47 4.50 5.08
CA VAL A 77 8.20 5.07 6.22
C VAL A 77 8.19 6.58 6.14
N PHE A 78 8.51 7.14 4.98
CA PHE A 78 8.77 8.56 4.82
C PHE A 78 8.56 9.02 3.37
N HIS A 79 8.12 10.26 3.17
CA HIS A 79 8.04 10.86 1.83
C HIS A 79 9.00 12.04 1.71
N ALA A 80 9.78 12.05 0.64
CA ALA A 80 10.54 13.22 0.19
C ALA A 80 9.71 14.14 -0.72
N SER A 81 8.60 13.63 -1.27
CA SER A 81 7.62 14.37 -2.06
C SER A 81 6.27 13.64 -1.97
N THR A 82 5.16 14.38 -1.84
CA THR A 82 3.80 13.81 -1.89
C THR A 82 2.95 14.53 -2.94
N GLN A 83 1.81 13.95 -3.33
CA GLN A 83 0.88 14.64 -4.23
C GLN A 83 0.34 15.95 -3.65
N GLY A 84 0.11 16.01 -2.33
CA GLY A 84 -0.41 17.20 -1.65
C GLY A 84 0.67 18.24 -1.29
N ALA A 85 1.94 17.84 -1.29
CA ALA A 85 3.10 18.69 -1.06
C ALA A 85 4.22 18.27 -2.02
N PRO A 86 4.10 18.62 -3.31
CA PRO A 86 5.08 18.22 -4.31
C PRO A 86 6.41 18.91 -4.07
N VAL A 87 7.50 18.16 -4.19
CA VAL A 87 8.88 18.67 -4.11
C VAL A 87 9.61 18.32 -5.40
N ALA A 88 9.75 19.27 -6.31
CA ALA A 88 10.45 19.07 -7.58
C ALA A 88 11.94 18.76 -7.34
N ALA A 89 12.49 17.77 -8.02
CA ALA A 89 13.90 17.42 -7.91
C ALA A 89 14.42 16.96 -9.28
N SER A 90 15.60 17.44 -9.65
CA SER A 90 16.37 16.96 -10.81
C SER A 90 16.87 15.53 -10.57
N ALA A 91 17.25 14.84 -11.64
CA ALA A 91 17.81 13.48 -11.54
C ALA A 91 19.04 13.41 -10.61
N ALA A 92 19.89 14.45 -10.60
CA ALA A 92 21.04 14.54 -9.69
C ALA A 92 20.62 14.70 -8.22
N GLU A 93 19.61 15.52 -7.95
CA GLU A 93 19.05 15.67 -6.59
C GLU A 93 18.39 14.37 -6.13
N VAL A 94 17.64 13.67 -7.00
CA VAL A 94 17.04 12.37 -6.70
C VAL A 94 18.10 11.31 -6.37
N ALA A 95 19.21 11.28 -7.11
CA ALA A 95 20.32 10.38 -6.81
C ALA A 95 20.98 10.73 -5.46
N ALA A 96 21.13 12.02 -5.15
CA ALA A 96 21.64 12.48 -3.86
C ALA A 96 20.69 12.14 -2.70
N GLU A 97 19.38 12.27 -2.90
CA GLU A 97 18.33 11.84 -1.95
C GLU A 97 18.45 10.33 -1.68
N ALA A 98 18.54 9.50 -2.73
CA ALA A 98 18.70 8.04 -2.58
C ALA A 98 19.96 7.67 -1.79
N ALA A 99 21.09 8.33 -2.07
CA ALA A 99 22.33 8.13 -1.32
C ALA A 99 22.22 8.57 0.14
N ALA A 100 21.49 9.67 0.42
CA ALA A 100 21.23 10.14 1.78
C ALA A 100 20.34 9.16 2.56
N VAL A 101 19.30 8.61 1.92
CA VAL A 101 18.44 7.57 2.49
C VAL A 101 19.27 6.32 2.84
N ALA A 102 20.13 5.85 1.94
CA ALA A 102 21.00 4.70 2.19
C ALA A 102 21.89 4.91 3.43
N ARG A 103 22.50 6.10 3.57
CA ARG A 103 23.30 6.45 4.76
C ARG A 103 22.47 6.51 6.03
N ALA A 104 21.30 7.14 6.00
CA ALA A 104 20.40 7.25 7.15
C ALA A 104 19.84 5.88 7.59
N ALA A 105 19.70 4.94 6.66
CA ALA A 105 19.21 3.60 6.91
C ALA A 105 20.29 2.62 7.39
N GLY A 106 21.58 2.91 7.15
CA GLY A 106 22.70 1.98 7.36
C GLY A 106 22.69 1.27 8.72
N GLY A 107 22.42 1.99 9.81
CA GLY A 107 22.39 1.44 11.18
C GLY A 107 21.07 0.81 11.64
N THR A 108 20.02 0.76 10.80
CA THR A 108 18.68 0.31 11.24
C THR A 108 18.58 -1.22 11.30
N CYS A 109 18.09 -1.81 12.38
CA CYS A 109 17.81 -3.26 12.37
C CYS A 109 16.58 -3.60 11.50
N PRO A 110 16.41 -4.86 11.04
CA PRO A 110 15.15 -5.31 10.48
C PRO A 110 13.99 -5.04 11.44
N VAL A 111 12.84 -4.62 10.91
CA VAL A 111 11.63 -4.40 11.71
C VAL A 111 10.88 -5.71 11.78
N ARG A 112 10.68 -6.24 13.00
CA ARG A 112 9.80 -7.39 13.22
C ARG A 112 8.50 -6.88 13.77
N ALA A 113 7.39 -7.32 13.21
CA ALA A 113 6.09 -6.83 13.65
C ALA A 113 5.04 -7.94 13.68
N VAL A 114 4.04 -7.74 14.53
CA VAL A 114 2.86 -8.60 14.62
C VAL A 114 1.65 -7.78 14.18
N LEU A 115 0.74 -8.38 13.43
CA LEU A 115 -0.51 -7.75 13.05
C LEU A 115 -1.32 -7.45 14.30
N GLU A 116 -1.56 -6.17 14.54
CA GLU A 116 -2.35 -5.71 15.68
C GLU A 116 -3.83 -5.63 15.32
N ARG A 117 -4.12 -5.05 14.14
CA ARG A 117 -5.49 -4.82 13.67
C ARG A 117 -5.54 -4.61 12.16
N VAL A 118 -6.66 -4.98 11.56
CA VAL A 118 -7.05 -4.57 10.22
C VAL A 118 -8.14 -3.52 10.34
N VAL A 119 -7.98 -2.40 9.62
CA VAL A 119 -8.91 -1.26 9.70
C VAL A 119 -9.33 -0.84 8.31
N ALA A 120 -10.63 -0.57 8.14
CA ALA A 120 -11.14 0.18 7.01
C ALA A 120 -11.22 1.66 7.39
N THR A 121 -10.46 2.50 6.69
CA THR A 121 -10.46 3.94 6.91
C THR A 121 -11.72 4.59 6.34
N ALA A 122 -12.05 5.80 6.81
CA ALA A 122 -13.21 6.56 6.30
C ALA A 122 -13.13 6.85 4.79
N ASN A 123 -11.92 6.85 4.21
CA ASN A 123 -11.68 7.04 2.78
C ASN A 123 -11.71 5.72 1.99
N GLY A 124 -12.19 4.63 2.59
CA GLY A 124 -12.34 3.34 1.93
C GLY A 124 -11.02 2.59 1.71
N VAL A 125 -9.96 2.88 2.47
CA VAL A 125 -8.71 2.09 2.39
C VAL A 125 -8.71 1.02 3.47
N LEU A 126 -8.50 -0.24 3.10
CA LEU A 126 -8.27 -1.34 4.02
C LEU A 126 -6.77 -1.45 4.30
N VAL A 127 -6.38 -1.33 5.56
CA VAL A 127 -4.99 -1.36 6.01
C VAL A 127 -4.76 -2.40 7.09
N ALA A 128 -3.64 -3.12 7.00
CA ALA A 128 -3.07 -3.89 8.11
C ALA A 128 -2.21 -2.95 8.95
N CYS A 129 -2.50 -2.84 10.23
CA CYS A 129 -1.70 -2.09 11.20
C CYS A 129 -0.84 -3.06 12.01
N TRP A 130 0.44 -2.75 12.08
CA TRP A 130 1.46 -3.62 12.65
C TRP A 130 2.00 -3.04 13.96
N GLN A 131 2.05 -3.88 14.98
CA GLN A 131 2.75 -3.62 16.24
C GLN A 131 4.21 -4.05 16.07
N VAL A 132 5.14 -3.09 16.15
CA VAL A 132 6.57 -3.38 16.12
C VAL A 132 6.98 -4.10 17.40
N GLN A 133 7.76 -5.17 17.26
CA GLN A 133 8.28 -5.96 18.37
C GLN A 133 9.52 -5.30 19.00
N SER A 134 9.63 -5.39 20.32
CA SER A 134 10.78 -4.91 21.07
C SER A 134 12.08 -5.57 20.59
N GLY A 135 13.18 -4.81 20.59
CA GLY A 135 14.48 -5.29 20.13
C GLY A 135 14.61 -5.48 18.61
N SER A 136 13.68 -4.95 17.82
CA SER A 136 13.77 -4.86 16.35
C SER A 136 13.98 -3.40 15.90
N GLY A 137 14.04 -3.15 14.59
CA GLY A 137 14.19 -1.80 14.05
C GLY A 137 13.00 -0.90 14.41
N GLU A 138 13.28 0.34 14.81
CA GLU A 138 12.28 1.30 15.26
C GLU A 138 11.90 2.31 14.14
N PRO A 139 10.65 2.30 13.62
CA PRO A 139 10.23 3.21 12.57
C PRO A 139 10.33 4.69 12.95
N GLU A 140 10.07 5.04 14.21
CA GLU A 140 10.16 6.42 14.68
C GLU A 140 11.59 6.96 14.55
N GLU A 141 12.57 6.19 15.01
CA GLU A 141 13.98 6.57 14.92
C GLU A 141 14.43 6.68 13.46
N LEU A 142 14.03 5.73 12.62
CA LEU A 142 14.32 5.79 11.18
C LEU A 142 13.70 7.04 10.54
N ARG A 143 12.45 7.37 10.86
CA ARG A 143 11.78 8.60 10.37
C ARG A 143 12.51 9.86 10.81
N ALA A 144 13.00 9.92 12.04
CA ALA A 144 13.79 11.05 12.54
C ALA A 144 15.11 11.20 11.75
N ARG A 145 15.84 10.10 11.54
CA ARG A 145 17.07 10.10 10.71
C ARG A 145 16.80 10.54 9.28
N LEU A 146 15.72 10.04 8.66
CA LEU A 146 15.32 10.42 7.30
C LEU A 146 14.93 11.89 7.19
N ARG A 147 14.22 12.44 8.19
CA ARG A 147 13.90 13.87 8.25
C ARG A 147 15.15 14.74 8.29
N ALA A 148 16.15 14.36 9.10
CA ALA A 148 17.42 15.07 9.16
C ALA A 148 18.22 14.97 7.85
N ALA A 149 18.16 13.82 7.19
CA ALA A 149 18.87 13.56 5.93
C ALA A 149 18.22 14.21 4.69
N LEU A 150 16.91 14.50 4.74
CA LEU A 150 16.12 15.03 3.63
C LEU A 150 15.44 16.35 4.03
N PRO A 151 16.20 17.47 4.14
CA PRO A 151 15.69 18.73 4.69
C PRO A 151 14.62 19.39 3.83
N ARG A 152 14.52 19.01 2.55
CA ARG A 152 13.51 19.51 1.61
C ARG A 152 12.20 18.72 1.61
N ALA A 153 12.14 17.63 2.36
CA ALA A 153 10.94 16.80 2.44
C ALA A 153 9.75 17.58 3.02
N PRO A 154 8.50 17.19 2.68
CA PRO A 154 7.31 17.81 3.23
C PRO A 154 7.33 17.85 4.77
N PRO A 155 6.78 18.92 5.38
CA PRO A 155 6.73 19.05 6.84
C PRO A 155 5.91 17.92 7.47
N PRO A 156 6.04 17.65 8.79
CA PRO A 156 5.35 16.54 9.46
C PRO A 156 3.84 16.46 9.15
N GLY A 157 3.12 17.59 9.11
CA GLY A 157 1.68 17.62 8.82
C GLY A 157 1.29 17.22 7.38
N ALA A 158 2.25 17.24 6.45
CA ALA A 158 2.08 16.90 5.04
C ALA A 158 2.65 15.50 4.69
N GLN A 159 3.17 14.77 5.67
CA GLN A 159 3.54 13.36 5.50
C GLN A 159 2.28 12.49 5.43
N ALA A 160 2.33 11.43 4.61
CA ALA A 160 1.22 10.47 4.52
C ALA A 160 1.06 9.67 5.82
N VAL A 161 2.16 9.37 6.51
CA VAL A 161 2.16 8.78 7.85
C VAL A 161 2.53 9.87 8.85
N ARG A 162 1.53 10.31 9.63
CA ARG A 162 1.68 11.42 10.58
C ARG A 162 2.14 10.96 11.95
N ASP A 163 1.65 9.81 12.39
CA ASP A 163 2.08 9.20 13.64
C ASP A 163 3.46 8.54 13.44
N PRO A 164 4.49 8.93 14.21
CA PRO A 164 5.85 8.44 14.03
C PRO A 164 6.03 6.98 14.42
N SER A 165 5.10 6.38 15.18
CA SER A 165 5.16 4.99 15.63
C SER A 165 4.37 4.02 14.73
N VAL A 166 3.40 4.53 13.96
CA VAL A 166 2.51 3.68 13.15
C VAL A 166 3.25 3.02 12.01
N LEU A 167 3.07 1.71 11.87
CA LEU A 167 3.46 0.92 10.71
C LEU A 167 2.21 0.29 10.10
N HIS A 168 1.94 0.54 8.82
CA HIS A 168 0.77 -0.04 8.16
C HIS A 168 1.04 -0.41 6.71
N THR A 169 0.32 -1.41 6.23
CA THR A 169 0.33 -1.89 4.84
C THR A 169 -1.05 -1.73 4.23
N THR A 170 -1.14 -1.15 3.04
CA THR A 170 -2.42 -1.07 2.31
C THR A 170 -2.73 -2.39 1.63
N ILE A 171 -3.89 -2.97 1.92
CA ILE A 171 -4.34 -4.27 1.40
C ILE A 171 -5.29 -4.09 0.21
N ALA A 172 -6.22 -3.14 0.31
CA ALA A 172 -7.25 -2.90 -0.69
C ALA A 172 -7.80 -1.47 -0.61
N ARG A 173 -8.46 -1.03 -1.67
CA ARG A 173 -9.22 0.23 -1.72
C ARG A 173 -10.63 -0.04 -2.21
N LEU A 174 -11.61 0.42 -1.46
CA LEU A 174 -13.00 0.42 -1.86
C LEU A 174 -13.21 1.48 -2.93
N LEU A 175 -13.94 1.11 -3.98
CA LEU A 175 -14.27 1.96 -5.10
C LEU A 175 -15.69 2.50 -4.92
N ALA A 176 -15.87 3.77 -5.25
CA ALA A 176 -17.18 4.41 -5.22
C ALA A 176 -17.81 4.43 -6.63
N PRO A 177 -19.12 4.15 -6.77
CA PRO A 177 -20.04 3.66 -5.73
C PRO A 177 -19.87 2.15 -5.47
N PRO A 178 -19.88 1.70 -4.20
CA PRO A 178 -19.79 0.27 -3.89
C PRO A 178 -21.09 -0.45 -4.26
N ARG A 179 -20.97 -1.70 -4.73
CA ARG A 179 -22.10 -2.54 -5.15
C ARG A 179 -22.22 -3.75 -4.22
N ARG A 180 -23.44 -4.26 -4.02
CA ARG A 180 -23.63 -5.60 -3.41
C ARG A 180 -23.47 -6.70 -4.46
N PRO A 181 -23.08 -7.93 -4.09
CA PRO A 181 -23.13 -9.06 -5.00
C PRO A 181 -24.55 -9.26 -5.52
N SER A 182 -24.70 -9.53 -6.81
CA SER A 182 -25.99 -9.92 -7.40
C SER A 182 -26.40 -11.28 -6.83
N ALA A 183 -27.66 -11.43 -6.40
CA ALA A 183 -28.18 -12.74 -6.05
C ALA A 183 -27.99 -13.68 -7.26
N ARG A 184 -27.36 -14.85 -7.05
CA ARG A 184 -27.28 -15.87 -8.11
C ARG A 184 -28.70 -16.25 -8.51
N GLY A 185 -29.15 -15.75 -9.65
CA GLY A 185 -30.40 -16.19 -10.26
C GLY A 185 -30.32 -17.69 -10.52
N SER A 186 -31.25 -18.45 -9.96
CA SER A 186 -31.45 -19.86 -10.29
C SER A 186 -31.83 -19.99 -11.77
N GLY A 187 -30.86 -20.36 -12.61
CA GLY A 187 -31.07 -20.82 -13.99
C GLY A 187 -31.05 -19.74 -15.08
N GLY A 188 -30.19 -19.96 -16.08
CA GLY A 188 -30.36 -19.40 -17.44
C GLY A 188 -29.38 -18.30 -17.86
N GLY A 189 -28.22 -18.69 -18.40
CA GLY A 189 -27.55 -18.14 -19.60
C GLY A 189 -27.43 -16.63 -19.88
N GLY A 190 -27.72 -15.73 -18.95
CA GLY A 190 -27.58 -14.28 -19.13
C GLY A 190 -26.33 -13.73 -18.46
N LEU A 191 -25.62 -12.82 -19.15
CA LEU A 191 -24.58 -11.97 -18.56
C LEU A 191 -25.10 -11.40 -17.24
N GLY A 192 -24.44 -11.75 -16.12
CA GLY A 192 -24.88 -11.40 -14.78
C GLY A 192 -25.16 -9.91 -14.67
N ARG A 193 -26.36 -9.55 -14.20
CA ARG A 193 -26.69 -8.14 -13.94
C ARG A 193 -25.69 -7.59 -12.92
N PRO A 194 -25.10 -6.39 -13.14
CA PRO A 194 -24.27 -5.75 -12.14
C PRO A 194 -25.10 -5.50 -10.87
N GLY A 195 -24.48 -5.75 -9.72
CA GLY A 195 -25.13 -5.61 -8.42
C GLY A 195 -25.64 -4.20 -8.15
N ALA A 196 -26.65 -4.09 -7.27
CA ALA A 196 -27.22 -2.80 -6.89
C ALA A 196 -26.18 -1.94 -6.19
N GLU A 197 -26.07 -0.67 -6.61
CA GLU A 197 -25.27 0.33 -5.91
C GLU A 197 -25.85 0.58 -4.52
N VAL A 198 -24.98 0.71 -3.54
CA VAL A 198 -25.37 0.94 -2.15
C VAL A 198 -24.67 2.18 -1.62
N ALA A 199 -25.39 2.99 -0.85
CA ALA A 199 -24.82 4.16 -0.22
C ALA A 199 -23.68 3.74 0.73
N ALA A 200 -22.55 4.46 0.68
CA ALA A 200 -21.38 4.17 1.50
C ALA A 200 -21.69 4.13 3.01
N ALA A 201 -22.63 4.97 3.48
CA ALA A 201 -23.08 5.00 4.87
C ALA A 201 -23.71 3.68 5.34
N VAL A 202 -24.29 2.90 4.42
CA VAL A 202 -24.90 1.60 4.72
C VAL A 202 -23.83 0.50 4.78
N LEU A 203 -22.83 0.55 3.90
CA LEU A 203 -21.78 -0.47 3.84
C LEU A 203 -20.65 -0.24 4.85
N GLY A 204 -20.43 1.00 5.32
CA GLY A 204 -19.36 1.34 6.25
C GLY A 204 -19.30 0.42 7.48
N PRO A 205 -20.41 0.23 8.24
CA PRO A 205 -20.43 -0.69 9.38
C PRO A 205 -20.17 -2.16 9.01
N GLU A 206 -20.65 -2.63 7.85
CA GLU A 206 -20.44 -4.01 7.40
C GLU A 206 -18.96 -4.25 7.02
N VAL A 207 -18.33 -3.29 6.35
CA VAL A 207 -16.90 -3.31 6.04
C VAL A 207 -16.06 -3.25 7.31
N ALA A 208 -16.42 -2.40 8.27
CA ALA A 208 -15.73 -2.31 9.55
C ALA A 208 -15.81 -3.64 10.32
N ARG A 209 -16.98 -4.29 10.31
CA ARG A 209 -17.14 -5.64 10.88
C ARG A 209 -16.27 -6.68 10.16
N ALA A 210 -16.25 -6.67 8.82
CA ALA A 210 -15.39 -7.55 8.04
C ALA A 210 -13.90 -7.37 8.39
N ALA A 211 -13.43 -6.12 8.56
CA ALA A 211 -12.06 -5.83 8.99
C ALA A 211 -11.79 -6.32 10.43
N ALA A 212 -12.76 -6.20 11.34
CA ALA A 212 -12.64 -6.74 12.69
C ALA A 212 -12.56 -8.28 12.69
N GLU A 213 -13.35 -8.96 11.84
CA GLU A 213 -13.27 -10.41 11.65
C GLU A 213 -11.90 -10.84 11.10
N MET A 214 -11.36 -10.10 10.11
CA MET A 214 -9.99 -10.34 9.62
C MET A 214 -8.95 -10.20 10.73
N THR A 215 -9.12 -9.21 11.63
CA THR A 215 -8.23 -9.02 12.76
C THR A 215 -8.20 -10.24 13.68
N GLN A 216 -9.36 -10.85 13.95
CA GLN A 216 -9.45 -12.05 14.78
C GLN A 216 -8.85 -13.27 14.08
N GLU A 217 -9.14 -13.43 12.79
CA GLU A 217 -8.64 -14.54 11.96
C GLU A 217 -7.10 -14.53 11.85
N LEU A 218 -6.52 -13.35 11.66
CA LEU A 218 -5.08 -13.16 11.47
C LEU A 218 -4.35 -12.80 12.77
N CYS A 219 -4.99 -13.02 13.92
CA CYS A 219 -4.39 -12.72 15.21
C CYS A 219 -3.07 -13.48 15.38
N GLY A 220 -2.00 -12.76 15.72
CA GLY A 220 -0.66 -13.32 15.87
C GLY A 220 0.13 -13.47 14.57
N LEU A 221 -0.44 -13.11 13.41
CA LEU A 221 0.32 -13.05 12.17
C LEU A 221 1.53 -12.14 12.33
N SER A 222 2.73 -12.68 12.14
CA SER A 222 3.99 -11.93 12.22
C SER A 222 4.59 -11.72 10.83
N ALA A 223 5.34 -10.63 10.67
CA ALA A 223 6.12 -10.37 9.47
C ALA A 223 7.47 -9.73 9.81
N VAL A 224 8.42 -9.89 8.90
CA VAL A 224 9.73 -9.23 8.95
C VAL A 224 9.85 -8.27 7.76
N PHE A 225 10.23 -7.03 8.06
CA PHE A 225 10.62 -6.03 7.07
C PHE A 225 12.13 -5.79 7.21
N ASP A 226 12.90 -6.49 6.41
CA ASP A 226 14.37 -6.49 6.43
C ASP A 226 15.01 -5.64 5.33
N GLU A 227 14.24 -5.32 4.29
CA GLU A 227 14.66 -4.41 3.23
C GLU A 227 14.08 -2.99 3.39
N LEU A 228 14.80 -2.01 2.84
CA LEU A 228 14.35 -0.63 2.70
C LEU A 228 14.54 -0.21 1.24
N TRP A 229 13.49 0.30 0.62
CA TRP A 229 13.49 0.72 -0.78
C TRP A 229 13.22 2.21 -0.91
N TRP A 230 13.88 2.83 -1.89
CA TRP A 230 13.58 4.17 -2.39
C TRP A 230 12.71 4.04 -3.63
N ALA A 231 11.47 4.51 -3.53
CA ALA A 231 10.46 4.40 -4.56
C ALA A 231 10.17 5.76 -5.18
N LEU A 232 10.13 5.79 -6.51
CA LEU A 232 9.72 6.92 -7.33
C LEU A 232 8.41 6.57 -8.01
N GLY A 233 7.40 7.40 -7.76
CA GLY A 233 6.13 7.37 -8.46
C GLY A 233 6.29 7.67 -9.95
N TRP A 234 5.25 7.34 -10.70
CA TRP A 234 5.24 7.45 -12.15
C TRP A 234 5.50 8.89 -12.62
N ASP A 235 6.59 9.07 -13.36
CA ASP A 235 7.01 10.33 -13.97
C ASP A 235 6.59 10.36 -15.45
N ARG A 236 6.02 11.49 -15.89
CA ARG A 236 5.60 11.71 -17.27
C ARG A 236 6.77 11.62 -18.25
N ASP A 237 7.93 12.12 -17.85
CA ASP A 237 9.07 12.31 -18.75
C ASP A 237 9.97 11.06 -18.79
N ALA A 238 9.93 10.22 -17.75
CA ALA A 238 10.71 8.98 -17.66
C ALA A 238 9.96 7.73 -18.16
N GLY A 239 8.67 7.83 -18.49
CA GLY A 239 7.87 6.72 -19.03
C GLY A 239 7.58 5.56 -18.05
N GLY A 240 7.83 5.74 -16.74
CA GLY A 240 7.65 4.69 -15.74
C GLY A 240 8.00 5.13 -14.32
N GLY A 241 7.48 4.42 -13.32
CA GLY A 241 7.97 4.51 -11.94
C GLY A 241 9.20 3.62 -11.73
N GLN A 242 10.04 3.94 -10.75
CA GLN A 242 11.29 3.22 -10.46
C GLN A 242 11.42 2.93 -8.97
N THR A 243 11.90 1.74 -8.61
CA THR A 243 12.23 1.39 -7.22
C THR A 243 13.69 0.95 -7.14
N PHE A 244 14.36 1.38 -6.07
CA PHE A 244 15.74 1.04 -5.79
C PHE A 244 15.85 0.46 -4.38
N ARG A 245 16.38 -0.75 -4.24
CA ARG A 245 16.78 -1.27 -2.94
C ARG A 245 17.92 -0.40 -2.41
N VAL A 246 17.69 0.26 -1.28
CA VAL A 246 18.71 1.09 -0.61
C VAL A 246 19.34 0.36 0.57
N LYS A 247 18.68 -0.70 1.06
CA LYS A 247 19.20 -1.60 2.09
C LYS A 247 18.52 -2.96 2.02
N GLY A 248 19.28 -4.01 2.34
CA GLY A 248 18.77 -5.23 2.95
C GLY A 248 19.91 -6.15 3.32
#